data_AF-A0A161MMK8-F1
#
_entry.id   AF-A0A161MMK8-F1
#
_cell.length_a   1.000
_cell.length_b   1.000
_cell.length_c   1.000
_cell.angle_alpha   90.00
_cell.angle_beta   90.00
_cell.angle_gamma   90.00
#
_symmetry.space_group_name_H-M   'P 1'
#
loop_
_entity.id
_entity.type
_entity.pdbx_description
1 polymer ?
#
loop_
_entity_poly.entity_id
_entity_poly.type
_entity_poly.pdbx_seq_one_letter_code
_entity_poly.pdbx_strand_id
1 'polypeptide(L)'
;MSSLDNIERLFLLEILVDNVYISRSELALNPRILSSLKQTVVRFQFLNYPPLEICEEDFAPSKGKYDEEEISFKSGKSCLFALRGQRPAALSPPFNMDVIVCRLFENNKSCTIGRTCIKLGECFATIITCCIVCPTSPTYENY
;
A
#
# COMPACT_ATOMS: atom_id res chain seq x y z
N MET A 1 -3.14 -29.53 -19.77
CA MET A 1 -3.08 -28.20 -19.13
C MET A 1 -4.43 -27.95 -18.50
N SER A 2 -4.50 -27.73 -17.19
CA SER A 2 -5.78 -27.54 -16.50
C SER A 2 -6.39 -26.19 -16.85
N SER A 3 -7.70 -26.13 -17.09
CA SER A 3 -8.43 -24.90 -17.40
C SER A 3 -8.29 -23.78 -16.35
N LEU A 4 -7.89 -24.14 -15.12
CA LEU A 4 -7.64 -23.23 -13.99
C LEU A 4 -6.37 -22.39 -14.15
N ASP A 5 -5.41 -22.79 -15.00
CA ASP A 5 -4.15 -22.05 -15.22
C ASP A 5 -4.36 -20.76 -16.04
N ASN A 6 -5.55 -20.56 -16.62
CA ASN A 6 -5.92 -19.39 -17.40
C ASN A 6 -6.82 -18.39 -16.66
N ILE A 7 -7.08 -18.60 -15.36
CA ILE A 7 -7.96 -17.70 -14.60
C ILE A 7 -7.13 -16.54 -14.03
N GLU A 8 -7.42 -15.33 -14.49
CA GLU A 8 -6.94 -14.10 -13.85
C GLU A 8 -7.83 -13.76 -12.65
N ARG A 9 -7.21 -13.46 -11.51
CA ARG A 9 -7.91 -13.07 -10.29
C ARG A 9 -7.75 -11.58 -10.08
N LEU A 10 -8.87 -10.88 -9.98
CA LEU A 10 -8.90 -9.44 -9.79
C LEU A 10 -9.07 -9.11 -8.31
N PHE A 11 -8.25 -8.20 -7.80
CA PHE A 11 -8.27 -7.73 -6.42
C PHE A 11 -8.41 -6.21 -6.38
N LEU A 12 -9.25 -5.74 -5.47
CA LEU A 12 -9.32 -4.33 -5.09
C LEU A 12 -8.65 -4.18 -3.72
N LEU A 13 -7.67 -3.30 -3.63
CA LEU A 13 -7.00 -2.92 -2.40
C LEU A 13 -7.29 -1.46 -2.11
N GLU A 14 -7.75 -1.18 -0.90
CA GLU A 14 -7.99 0.19 -0.43
C GLU A 14 -7.06 0.48 0.74
N ILE A 15 -6.35 1.60 0.66
CA ILE A 15 -5.42 2.05 1.69
C ILE A 15 -5.88 3.42 2.17
N LEU A 16 -6.01 3.57 3.48
CA LEU A 16 -6.34 4.83 4.14
C LEU A 16 -5.20 5.23 5.07
N VAL A 17 -4.73 6.47 4.94
CA VAL A 17 -3.85 7.10 5.93
C VAL A 17 -4.67 8.10 6.69
N ASP A 18 -4.84 7.82 7.98
CA ASP A 18 -5.59 8.70 8.88
C ASP A 18 -4.69 9.85 9.36
N ASN A 19 -3.68 9.50 10.16
CA ASN A 19 -2.70 10.43 10.71
C ASN A 19 -1.28 9.83 10.64
N VAL A 20 -0.28 10.69 10.53
CA VAL A 20 1.14 10.34 10.66
C VAL A 20 1.74 11.13 11.81
N TYR A 21 2.30 10.41 12.79
CA TYR A 21 2.94 10.99 13.96
C TYR A 21 4.45 10.95 13.81
N ILE A 22 5.09 12.09 14.04
CA ILE A 22 6.51 12.31 13.77
C ILE A 22 7.15 12.98 14.98
N SER A 23 8.01 12.22 15.67
CA SER A 23 8.80 12.71 16.80
C SER A 23 9.93 13.62 16.28
N ARG A 24 9.82 14.94 16.47
CA ARG A 24 10.87 15.89 16.06
C ARG A 24 12.17 15.68 16.81
N SER A 25 12.10 15.30 18.09
CA SER A 25 13.29 15.01 18.90
C SER A 25 14.14 13.87 18.34
N GLU A 26 13.52 12.94 17.60
CA GLU A 26 14.22 11.81 16.97
C GLU A 26 14.70 12.12 15.56
N LEU A 27 14.06 13.08 14.88
CA LEU A 27 14.49 13.57 13.58
C LEU A 27 15.52 14.69 13.75
N ALA A 28 16.80 14.33 13.68
CA ALA A 28 17.92 15.26 13.58
C ALA A 28 17.95 16.01 12.22
N LEU A 29 16.82 16.61 11.81
CA LEU A 29 16.69 17.39 10.58
C LEU A 29 17.19 18.81 10.82
N ASN A 30 17.98 19.31 9.87
CA ASN A 30 18.49 20.68 9.92
C ASN A 30 17.32 21.68 9.83
N PRO A 31 17.21 22.67 10.73
CA PRO A 31 16.12 23.66 10.71
C PRO A 31 15.97 24.42 9.37
N ARG A 32 17.07 24.62 8.62
CA ARG A 32 17.03 25.26 7.29
C ARG A 32 16.39 24.37 6.22
N ILE A 33 16.39 23.06 6.42
CA ILE A 33 15.73 22.09 5.53
C ILE A 33 14.23 22.07 5.84
N LEU A 34 13.86 22.18 7.11
CA LEU A 34 12.46 22.26 7.56
C LEU A 34 11.73 23.48 6.98
N SER A 35 12.40 24.62 6.83
CA SER A 35 11.80 25.81 6.21
C SER A 35 11.46 25.64 4.72
N SER A 36 12.01 24.62 4.06
CA SER A 36 11.74 24.30 2.65
C SER A 36 10.80 23.09 2.48
N LEU A 37 10.20 22.63 3.58
CA LEU A 37 9.33 21.47 3.59
C LEU A 37 8.01 21.80 2.89
N LYS A 38 7.63 20.97 1.94
CA LYS A 38 6.44 21.14 1.11
C LYS A 38 5.30 20.23 1.54
N GLN A 39 5.57 18.97 1.90
CA GLN A 39 4.54 18.04 2.36
C GLN A 39 5.14 16.74 2.88
N THR A 40 4.31 15.96 3.57
CA THR A 40 4.60 14.55 3.88
C THR A 40 3.91 13.63 2.89
N VAL A 41 4.59 12.54 2.51
CA VAL A 41 4.06 11.53 1.59
C VAL A 41 4.28 10.16 2.19
N VAL A 42 3.24 9.33 2.20
CA VAL A 42 3.33 7.91 2.57
C VAL A 42 3.25 7.08 1.29
N ARG A 43 4.28 6.27 1.05
CA ARG A 43 4.40 5.41 -0.14
C ARG A 43 4.18 3.96 0.26
N PHE A 44 3.32 3.28 -0.48
CA PHE A 44 2.98 1.87 -0.31
C PHE A 44 3.42 1.10 -1.54
N GLN A 45 4.23 0.08 -1.35
CA GLN A 45 4.78 -0.74 -2.41
C GLN A 45 4.50 -2.21 -2.07
N PHE A 46 3.87 -2.94 -2.99
CA PHE A 46 3.59 -4.36 -2.81
C PHE A 46 3.82 -5.12 -4.12
N LEU A 47 4.29 -6.36 -3.99
CA LEU A 47 4.70 -7.17 -5.14
C LEU A 47 5.65 -6.35 -6.05
N ASN A 48 5.42 -6.39 -7.37
CA ASN A 48 6.18 -5.64 -8.36
C ASN A 48 5.35 -4.52 -9.01
N TYR A 49 4.28 -4.04 -8.36
CA TYR A 49 3.48 -2.92 -8.88
C TYR A 49 4.18 -1.58 -8.63
N PRO A 50 3.82 -0.49 -9.33
CA PRO A 50 4.32 0.84 -8.97
C PRO A 50 3.90 1.26 -7.55
N PRO A 51 4.67 2.12 -6.86
CA PRO A 51 4.28 2.61 -5.54
C PRO A 51 2.96 3.41 -5.59
N LEU A 52 2.07 3.15 -4.66
CA LEU A 52 0.95 4.04 -4.35
C LEU A 52 1.42 5.12 -3.38
N GLU A 53 1.22 6.38 -3.73
CA GLU A 53 1.61 7.51 -2.90
C GLU A 53 0.36 8.20 -2.38
N ILE A 54 0.24 8.36 -1.07
CA ILE A 54 -0.79 9.20 -0.44
C ILE A 54 -0.06 10.44 0.09
N CYS A 55 -0.47 11.59 -0.41
CA CYS A 55 0.10 12.89 -0.07
C CYS A 55 -0.74 13.58 1.00
N GLU A 56 -0.11 14.38 1.84
CA GLU A 56 -0.78 15.19 2.86
C GLU A 56 -1.89 16.07 2.24
N GLU A 57 -1.63 16.62 1.05
CA GLU A 57 -2.55 17.52 0.35
C GLU A 57 -3.60 16.81 -0.53
N ASP A 58 -3.61 15.46 -0.60
CA ASP A 58 -4.52 14.72 -1.49
C ASP A 58 -6.01 14.94 -1.14
N PHE A 59 -6.34 15.14 0.14
CA PHE A 59 -7.71 15.38 0.60
C PHE A 59 -8.01 16.87 0.83
N ALA A 60 -7.09 17.58 1.49
CA ALA A 60 -7.22 19.02 1.75
C ALA A 60 -5.84 19.70 1.72
N PRO A 61 -5.64 20.75 0.89
CA PRO A 61 -4.36 21.47 0.87
C PRO A 61 -4.08 22.19 2.18
N SER A 62 -3.03 21.80 2.91
CA SER A 62 -2.56 22.44 4.13
C SER A 62 -1.63 23.61 3.78
N LYS A 63 -2.15 24.82 3.51
CA LYS A 63 -1.29 25.97 3.20
C LYS A 63 -0.44 26.39 4.41
N GLY A 64 0.82 25.94 4.45
CA GLY A 64 1.88 26.53 5.27
C GLY A 64 2.15 25.91 6.64
N LYS A 65 1.65 24.70 6.93
CA LYS A 65 1.91 23.97 8.20
C LYS A 65 2.43 22.55 7.96
N TYR A 66 3.54 22.44 7.24
CA TYR A 66 4.09 21.13 6.87
C TYR A 66 5.01 20.53 7.94
N ASP A 67 5.45 21.31 8.93
CA ASP A 67 6.37 20.87 9.99
C ASP A 67 5.65 20.38 11.25
N GLU A 68 4.36 20.02 11.20
CA GLU A 68 3.65 19.54 12.40
C GLU A 68 4.11 18.13 12.83
N GLU A 69 3.96 17.83 14.13
CA GLU A 69 4.26 16.50 14.70
C GLU A 69 3.15 15.48 14.40
N GLU A 70 1.91 15.93 14.39
CA GLU A 70 0.75 15.15 13.96
C GLU A 70 0.26 15.71 12.62
N ILE A 71 0.27 14.85 11.62
CA ILE A 71 -0.10 15.22 10.25
C ILE A 71 -1.36 14.46 9.89
N SER A 72 -2.45 15.19 9.74
CA SER A 72 -3.74 14.64 9.36
C SER A 72 -3.82 14.49 7.84
N PHE A 73 -3.84 13.25 7.35
CA PHE A 73 -4.03 12.95 5.95
C PHE A 73 -5.52 12.79 5.61
N LYS A 74 -6.24 11.99 6.42
CA LYS A 74 -7.63 11.56 6.16
C LYS A 74 -7.89 11.21 4.70
N SER A 75 -6.88 10.62 4.05
CA SER A 75 -6.82 10.43 2.60
C SER A 75 -6.50 8.97 2.30
N GLY A 76 -7.10 8.48 1.23
CA GLY A 76 -6.95 7.10 0.82
C GLY A 76 -6.86 6.96 -0.69
N LYS A 77 -6.30 5.83 -1.12
CA LYS A 77 -6.25 5.45 -2.52
C LYS A 77 -6.61 3.98 -2.66
N SER A 78 -7.34 3.70 -3.74
CA SER A 78 -7.73 2.35 -4.13
C SER A 78 -6.91 1.93 -5.35
N CYS A 79 -6.48 0.67 -5.39
CA CYS A 79 -5.77 0.05 -6.50
C CYS A 79 -6.48 -1.23 -6.90
N LEU A 80 -6.79 -1.33 -8.19
CA LEU A 80 -7.28 -2.55 -8.81
C LEU A 80 -6.09 -3.27 -9.48
N PHE A 81 -5.85 -4.52 -9.12
CA PHE A 81 -4.74 -5.30 -9.69
C PHE A 81 -5.15 -6.75 -9.95
N ALA A 82 -4.50 -7.38 -10.92
CA ALA A 82 -4.78 -8.74 -11.33
C ALA A 82 -3.59 -9.66 -11.08
N LEU A 83 -3.83 -10.82 -10.48
CA LEU A 83 -2.85 -11.90 -10.37
C LEU A 83 -3.20 -12.99 -11.37
N ARG A 84 -2.23 -13.37 -12.20
CA ARG A 84 -2.36 -14.52 -13.10
C ARG A 84 -2.27 -15.81 -12.31
N GLY A 85 -3.11 -16.78 -12.67
CA GLY A 85 -3.18 -18.12 -12.06
C GLY A 85 -1.92 -18.96 -12.26
N GLN A 86 -0.81 -18.56 -11.67
CA GLN A 86 0.20 -19.54 -11.27
C GLN A 86 -0.27 -20.07 -9.92
N ARG A 87 -0.41 -21.41 -9.82
CA ARG A 87 -0.43 -22.09 -8.51
C ARG A 87 0.60 -21.37 -7.64
N PRO A 88 0.30 -21.02 -6.38
CA PRO A 88 1.34 -20.50 -5.51
C PRO A 88 2.41 -21.59 -5.50
N ALA A 89 3.50 -21.38 -6.23
CA ALA A 89 4.72 -22.08 -5.93
C ALA A 89 4.89 -21.83 -4.43
N ALA A 90 5.40 -22.81 -3.69
CA ALA A 90 5.79 -22.63 -2.29
C ALA A 90 6.85 -21.51 -2.07
N LEU A 91 7.07 -20.67 -3.09
CA LEU A 91 8.06 -19.63 -3.29
C LEU A 91 7.42 -18.30 -3.76
N SER A 92 6.09 -18.17 -3.90
CA SER A 92 5.50 -16.85 -4.17
C SER A 92 5.82 -15.93 -3.00
N PRO A 93 6.46 -14.76 -3.22
CA PRO A 93 6.82 -13.88 -2.12
C PRO A 93 5.55 -13.55 -1.32
N PRO A 94 5.62 -13.57 0.03
CA PRO A 94 4.48 -13.18 0.84
C PRO A 94 4.01 -11.81 0.39
N PHE A 95 2.69 -11.62 0.27
CA PHE A 95 2.11 -10.31 -0.03
C PHE A 95 2.44 -9.39 1.15
N ASN A 96 3.58 -8.72 1.06
CA ASN A 96 4.06 -7.75 2.01
C ASN A 96 3.94 -6.38 1.36
N MET A 97 3.55 -5.41 2.18
CA MET A 97 3.42 -4.04 1.76
C MET A 97 4.49 -3.22 2.46
N ASP A 98 5.51 -2.84 1.69
CA ASP A 98 6.52 -1.91 2.16
C ASP A 98 5.92 -0.51 2.24
N VAL A 99 6.11 0.13 3.39
CA VAL A 99 5.59 1.46 3.68
C VAL A 99 6.76 2.38 3.96
N ILE A 100 6.85 3.47 3.22
CA ILE A 100 7.91 4.47 3.36
C ILE A 100 7.26 5.83 3.61
N VAL A 101 7.66 6.48 4.69
CA VAL A 101 7.26 7.86 4.98
C VAL A 101 8.38 8.79 4.53
N CYS A 102 8.03 9.72 3.66
CA CYS A 102 8.96 10.70 3.08
C CYS A 102 8.49 12.13 3.37
N ARG A 103 9.46 13.01 3.61
CA ARG A 103 9.28 14.46 3.60
C ARG A 103 9.70 14.99 2.23
N LEU A 104 8.82 15.69 1.52
CA LEU A 104 9.07 16.33 0.23
C LEU A 104 9.37 17.81 0.44
N PHE A 105 10.36 18.33 -0.27
CA PHE A 105 10.78 19.73 -0.22
C PHE A 105 10.36 20.49 -1.49
N GLU A 106 10.33 21.83 -1.43
CA GLU A 106 9.94 22.68 -2.57
C GLU A 106 10.80 22.47 -3.82
N ASN A 107 12.06 22.07 -3.64
CA ASN A 107 12.99 21.74 -4.74
C ASN A 107 12.75 20.35 -5.35
N ASN A 108 11.62 19.70 -5.03
CA ASN A 108 11.26 18.34 -5.42
C ASN A 108 12.21 17.23 -4.95
N LYS A 109 13.15 17.54 -4.04
CA LYS A 109 13.91 16.51 -3.33
C LYS A 109 13.03 15.92 -2.23
N SER A 110 13.34 14.68 -1.85
CA SER A 110 12.68 14.02 -0.72
C SER A 110 13.69 13.41 0.23
N CYS A 111 13.30 13.27 1.49
CA CYS A 111 14.04 12.56 2.52
C CYS A 111 13.13 11.50 3.12
N THR A 112 13.59 10.25 3.13
CA THR A 112 12.89 9.18 3.86
C THR A 112 13.14 9.34 5.34
N ILE A 113 12.05 9.44 6.11
CA ILE A 113 12.08 9.59 7.56
C ILE A 113 11.63 8.33 8.31
N GLY A 114 11.00 7.38 7.62
CA GLY A 114 10.55 6.13 8.23
C GLY A 114 10.35 5.04 7.18
N ARG A 115 10.58 3.79 7.60
CA ARG A 115 10.29 2.59 6.81
C ARG A 115 9.67 1.54 7.71
N THR A 116 8.65 0.87 7.22
CA THR A 116 8.07 -0.31 7.86
C THR A 116 7.51 -1.25 6.80
N CYS A 117 7.07 -2.43 7.21
CA CYS A 117 6.51 -3.44 6.32
C CYS A 117 5.26 -4.03 6.98
N ILE A 118 4.13 -3.94 6.29
CA ILE A 118 2.88 -4.58 6.69
C ILE A 118 2.86 -5.97 6.09
N LYS A 119 2.93 -6.99 6.96
CA LYS A 119 2.89 -8.40 6.56
C LYS A 119 1.45 -8.82 6.34
N LEU A 120 1.04 -8.97 5.08
CA LEU A 120 -0.30 -9.45 4.71
C LEU A 120 -0.26 -10.85 4.09
N GLY A 121 0.93 -11.49 4.03
CA GLY A 121 1.13 -12.75 3.32
C GLY A 121 0.15 -13.87 3.73
N GLU A 122 -0.03 -14.08 5.04
CA GLU A 122 -0.95 -15.12 5.55
C GLU A 122 -2.43 -14.80 5.24
N CYS A 123 -2.85 -13.55 5.47
CA CYS A 123 -4.20 -13.09 5.16
C CYS A 123 -4.49 -13.20 3.67
N PHE A 124 -3.55 -12.79 2.82
CA PHE A 124 -3.68 -12.81 1.38
C PHE A 124 -3.69 -14.24 0.82
N ALA A 125 -2.84 -15.13 1.34
CA ALA A 125 -2.85 -16.55 1.01
C ALA A 125 -4.18 -17.22 1.37
N THR A 126 -4.78 -16.84 2.50
CA THR A 126 -6.11 -17.31 2.91
C THR A 126 -7.18 -16.88 1.91
N ILE A 127 -7.20 -15.60 1.52
CA ILE A 127 -8.15 -15.07 0.52
C ILE A 127 -8.00 -15.80 -0.82
N ILE A 128 -6.77 -15.96 -1.30
CA ILE A 128 -6.46 -16.68 -2.53
C ILE A 128 -6.97 -18.12 -2.47
N THR A 129 -6.80 -18.80 -1.34
CA THR A 129 -7.23 -20.20 -1.16
C THR A 129 -8.75 -20.31 -1.10
N CYS A 130 -9.43 -19.41 -0.38
CA CYS A 130 -10.89 -19.38 -0.31
C CYS A 130 -11.54 -19.14 -1.68
N CYS A 131 -10.97 -18.29 -2.54
CA CYS A 131 -11.48 -18.06 -3.90
C CYS A 131 -11.32 -19.28 -4.84
N ILE A 132 -10.57 -20.31 -4.47
CA ILE A 132 -10.45 -21.56 -5.24
C ILE A 132 -11.62 -22.52 -4.93
N VAL A 133 -12.24 -22.38 -3.75
CA VAL A 133 -13.32 -23.25 -3.29
C VAL A 133 -14.68 -22.66 -3.69
N CYS A 134 -14.93 -22.50 -4.99
CA CYS A 134 -16.31 -22.48 -5.49
C CYS A 134 -16.74 -23.93 -5.71
N PRO A 135 -17.91 -24.38 -5.19
CA PRO A 135 -18.36 -25.75 -5.35
C PRO A 135 -18.61 -26.04 -6.83
N THR A 136 -17.89 -27.02 -7.37
CA THR A 136 -18.17 -27.57 -8.70
C THR A 136 -19.58 -28.16 -8.70
N SER A 137 -20.50 -27.48 -9.38
CA SER A 137 -21.74 -27.93 -10.05
C SER A 137 -22.73 -28.83 -9.27
N PRO A 138 -24.06 -28.62 -9.41
CA PRO A 138 -25.04 -29.59 -8.92
C PRO A 138 -24.86 -30.91 -9.67
N THR A 139 -24.72 -32.01 -8.94
CA THR A 139 -24.90 -33.36 -9.47
C THR A 139 -26.30 -33.44 -10.05
N TYR A 140 -26.41 -33.39 -11.38
CA TYR A 140 -27.60 -33.87 -12.07
C TYR A 140 -27.63 -35.38 -11.89
N GLU A 141 -28.38 -35.85 -10.89
CA GLU A 141 -28.84 -37.23 -10.86
C GLU A 141 -29.80 -37.40 -12.04
N ASN A 142 -29.40 -38.25 -12.99
CA ASN A 142 -30.24 -38.67 -14.10
C ASN A 142 -31.43 -39.44 -13.55
N TYR A 143 -32.65 -38.94 -13.79
CA TYR A 143 -33.89 -39.71 -13.73
C TYR A 143 -34.32 -40.08 -15.15
#